data_AF-A0AA39JHL2-F1
#
_entry.id   AF-A0AA39JHL2-F1
#
_cell.length_a   1.000
_cell.length_b   1.000
_cell.length_c   1.000
_cell.angle_alpha   90.00
_cell.angle_beta   90.00
_cell.angle_gamma   90.00
#
_symmetry.space_group_name_H-M   'P 1'
#
loop_
_entity.id
_entity.type
_entity.pdbx_description
1 polymer ?
#
loop_
_entity_poly.entity_id
_entity_poly.type
_entity_poly.pdbx_seq_one_letter_code
_entity_poly.pdbx_strand_id
1 'polypeptide(L)'
;MDVKFFHMFMLYLDDVYPLDSNVQEGVTEFTKHFTSDSETQSIEILKYFADLLTESYRIFGKVTADLVVHNALKFLSGLILEVESKNEPTHQVEEYALYLRQLSGFGEDAAIFVFPRELPYKWYIQALPSIHDFINFGNDVLSFYKEECAGETHTVLLRPDIHIMHNNPP
;
A
#
# COMPACT_ATOMS: atom_id res chain seq x y z
N MET A 1 7.41 -3.47 -17.09
CA MET A 1 6.84 -2.74 -15.96
C MET A 1 6.92 -1.24 -16.17
N ASP A 2 5.77 -0.61 -16.39
CA ASP A 2 5.63 0.84 -16.29
C ASP A 2 5.29 1.20 -14.84
N VAL A 3 6.14 2.03 -14.22
CA VAL A 3 5.97 2.49 -12.84
C VAL A 3 4.69 3.31 -12.66
N LYS A 4 4.21 3.99 -13.72
CA LYS A 4 2.97 4.76 -13.66
C LYS A 4 1.77 3.85 -13.52
N PHE A 5 1.71 2.79 -14.31
CA PHE A 5 0.65 1.79 -14.20
C PHE A 5 0.71 1.10 -12.84
N PHE A 6 1.91 0.78 -12.33
CA PHE A 6 2.07 0.16 -11.01
C PHE A 6 1.40 1.01 -9.91
N HIS A 7 1.79 2.28 -9.77
CA HIS A 7 1.17 3.14 -8.76
C HIS A 7 -0.31 3.39 -9.01
N MET A 8 -0.74 3.47 -10.28
CA MET A 8 -2.16 3.60 -10.61
C MET A 8 -2.97 2.40 -10.11
N PHE A 9 -2.45 1.17 -10.25
CA PHE A 9 -3.10 -0.02 -9.70
C PHE A 9 -3.17 0.03 -8.18
N MET A 10 -2.07 0.39 -7.52
CA MET A 10 -2.02 0.47 -6.05
C MET A 10 -3.05 1.47 -5.53
N LEU A 11 -3.09 2.69 -6.10
CA LEU A 11 -4.07 3.72 -5.74
C LEU A 11 -5.51 3.29 -6.05
N TYR A 12 -5.74 2.67 -7.21
CA TYR A 12 -7.06 2.15 -7.58
C TYR A 12 -7.55 1.10 -6.57
N LEU A 13 -6.67 0.18 -6.16
CA LEU A 13 -7.02 -0.85 -5.20
C LEU A 13 -7.26 -0.27 -3.80
N ASP A 14 -6.47 0.71 -3.38
CA ASP A 14 -6.66 1.45 -2.13
C ASP A 14 -8.08 2.06 -2.03
N ASP A 15 -8.51 2.76 -3.09
CA ASP A 15 -9.82 3.42 -3.13
C ASP A 15 -10.99 2.42 -3.28
N VAL A 16 -10.82 1.38 -4.11
CA VAL A 16 -11.93 0.50 -4.52
C VAL A 16 -12.10 -0.70 -3.60
N TYR A 17 -11.02 -1.21 -2.99
CA TYR A 17 -11.08 -2.40 -2.15
C TYR A 17 -12.11 -2.29 -1.01
N PRO A 18 -12.24 -1.16 -0.28
CA PRO A 18 -13.27 -1.04 0.76
C PRO A 18 -14.71 -1.03 0.22
N LEU A 19 -14.92 -0.83 -1.09
CA LEU A 19 -16.22 -0.52 -1.69
C LEU A 19 -16.77 -1.63 -2.60
N ASP A 20 -15.91 -2.45 -3.21
CA ASP A 20 -16.31 -3.45 -4.21
C ASP A 20 -16.04 -4.88 -3.72
N SER A 21 -17.12 -5.65 -3.49
CA SER A 21 -17.05 -7.02 -3.00
C SER A 21 -16.34 -7.98 -3.96
N ASN A 22 -16.41 -7.75 -5.28
CA ASN A 22 -15.68 -8.59 -6.23
C ASN A 22 -14.18 -8.34 -6.06
N VAL A 23 -13.77 -7.07 -5.99
CA VAL A 23 -12.36 -6.71 -5.76
C VAL A 23 -11.87 -7.27 -4.42
N GLN A 24 -12.70 -7.26 -3.37
CA GLN A 24 -12.36 -7.88 -2.09
C GLN A 24 -12.06 -9.38 -2.21
N GLU A 25 -12.94 -10.14 -2.86
CA GLU A 25 -12.75 -11.57 -3.10
C GLU A 25 -11.48 -11.83 -3.92
N GLY A 26 -11.29 -11.06 -4.99
CA GLY A 26 -10.12 -11.17 -5.86
C GLY A 26 -8.80 -10.87 -5.14
N VAL A 27 -8.75 -9.80 -4.33
CA VAL A 27 -7.55 -9.41 -3.56
C VAL A 27 -7.24 -10.44 -2.47
N THR A 28 -8.27 -10.97 -1.79
CA THR A 28 -8.10 -12.02 -0.75
C THR A 28 -7.43 -13.27 -1.31
N GLU A 29 -7.84 -13.72 -2.50
CA GLU A 29 -7.25 -14.90 -3.14
C GLU A 29 -6.00 -14.57 -3.99
N PHE A 30 -5.65 -13.29 -4.15
CA PHE A 30 -4.64 -12.85 -5.12
C PHE A 30 -3.30 -13.53 -4.91
N THR A 31 -2.78 -13.52 -3.67
CA THR A 31 -1.46 -14.06 -3.35
C THR A 31 -1.39 -15.55 -3.64
N LYS A 32 -2.44 -16.29 -3.26
CA LYS A 32 -2.55 -17.72 -3.55
C LYS A 32 -2.50 -17.97 -5.05
N HIS A 33 -3.37 -17.31 -5.82
CA HIS A 33 -3.39 -17.43 -7.28
C HIS A 33 -2.07 -17.02 -7.94
N PHE A 34 -1.43 -15.94 -7.46
CA PHE A 34 -0.16 -15.44 -8.00
C PHE A 34 0.98 -16.44 -7.82
N THR A 35 0.94 -17.25 -6.76
CA THR A 35 1.94 -18.30 -6.50
C THR A 35 1.61 -19.66 -7.12
N SER A 36 0.40 -19.82 -7.67
CA SER A 36 -0.09 -21.05 -8.28
C SER A 36 0.12 -21.03 -9.79
N ASP A 37 0.78 -22.05 -10.35
CA ASP A 37 1.01 -22.15 -11.81
C ASP A 37 -0.28 -22.34 -12.65
N SER A 38 -1.40 -22.73 -12.01
CA SER A 38 -2.65 -23.11 -12.68
C SER A 38 -3.84 -22.19 -12.43
N GLU A 39 -3.72 -21.24 -11.51
CA GLU A 39 -4.84 -20.40 -11.08
C GLU A 39 -4.66 -18.98 -11.61
N THR A 40 -5.56 -18.56 -12.50
CA THR A 40 -5.57 -17.17 -12.99
C THR A 40 -6.35 -16.29 -12.03
N GLN A 41 -5.93 -15.02 -11.90
CA GLN A 41 -6.70 -14.02 -11.17
C GLN A 41 -8.15 -13.95 -11.68
N SER A 42 -9.10 -13.91 -10.76
CA SER A 42 -10.54 -13.95 -11.05
C SER A 42 -11.06 -12.68 -11.72
N ILE A 43 -10.32 -11.57 -11.60
CA ILE A 43 -10.70 -10.26 -12.11
C ILE A 43 -9.62 -9.74 -13.05
N GLU A 44 -10.05 -9.15 -14.16
CA GLU A 44 -9.17 -8.66 -15.22
C GLU A 44 -8.13 -7.65 -14.72
N ILE A 45 -8.53 -6.72 -13.85
CA ILE A 45 -7.62 -5.71 -13.28
C ILE A 45 -6.49 -6.36 -12.47
N LEU A 46 -6.80 -7.41 -11.71
CA LEU A 46 -5.83 -8.15 -10.90
C LEU A 46 -4.93 -9.02 -11.78
N LYS A 47 -5.45 -9.55 -12.89
CA LYS A 47 -4.62 -10.24 -13.89
C LYS A 47 -3.57 -9.29 -14.48
N TYR A 48 -3.97 -8.08 -14.88
CA TYR A 48 -3.01 -7.08 -15.36
C TYR A 48 -2.01 -6.67 -14.30
N PHE A 49 -2.43 -6.57 -13.04
CA PHE A 49 -1.52 -6.30 -11.94
C PHE A 49 -0.49 -7.44 -11.76
N ALA A 50 -0.92 -8.71 -11.79
CA ALA A 50 -0.03 -9.87 -11.72
C ALA A 50 0.98 -9.92 -12.88
N ASP A 51 0.54 -9.60 -14.11
CA ASP A 51 1.42 -9.49 -15.28
C ASP A 51 2.47 -8.40 -15.05
N LEU A 52 2.05 -7.24 -14.54
CA LEU A 52 2.94 -6.12 -14.23
C LEU A 52 4.00 -6.47 -13.16
N LEU A 53 3.60 -7.20 -12.11
CA LEU A 53 4.52 -7.71 -11.09
C LEU A 53 5.55 -8.68 -11.68
N THR A 54 5.11 -9.56 -12.59
CA THR A 54 6.01 -10.52 -13.25
C THR A 54 7.01 -9.82 -14.18
N GLU A 55 6.61 -8.71 -14.80
CA GLU A 55 7.51 -7.90 -15.62
C GLU A 55 8.65 -7.21 -14.83
N SER A 56 8.55 -7.11 -13.50
CA SER A 56 9.58 -6.50 -12.66
C SER A 56 10.96 -7.15 -12.89
N TYR A 57 11.01 -8.48 -13.01
CA TYR A 57 12.23 -9.26 -13.26
C TYR A 57 12.87 -9.00 -14.63
N ARG A 58 12.13 -8.42 -15.58
CA ARG A 58 12.68 -8.03 -16.89
C ARG A 58 13.36 -6.66 -16.86
N ILE A 59 13.03 -5.85 -15.85
CA ILE A 59 13.46 -4.45 -15.76
C ILE A 59 14.50 -4.24 -14.67
N PHE A 60 14.30 -4.89 -13.52
CA PHE A 60 15.14 -4.72 -12.35
C PHE A 60 16.04 -5.93 -12.14
N GLY A 61 17.16 -5.70 -11.45
CA GLY A 61 17.95 -6.82 -10.92
C GLY A 61 17.15 -7.63 -9.91
N LYS A 62 17.50 -8.91 -9.75
CA LYS A 62 16.75 -9.89 -8.94
C LYS A 62 16.26 -9.34 -7.59
N VAL A 63 17.16 -8.77 -6.79
CA VAL A 63 16.82 -8.27 -5.44
C VAL A 63 15.77 -7.17 -5.49
N THR A 64 15.90 -6.22 -6.42
CA THR A 64 14.93 -5.12 -6.56
C THR A 64 13.60 -5.63 -7.10
N ALA A 65 13.60 -6.58 -8.04
CA ALA A 65 12.38 -7.22 -8.52
C ALA A 65 11.66 -7.98 -7.39
N ASP A 66 12.40 -8.76 -6.60
CA ASP A 66 11.87 -9.45 -5.41
C ASP A 66 11.20 -8.44 -4.46
N LEU A 67 11.87 -7.31 -4.16
CA LEU A 67 11.32 -6.26 -3.28
C LEU A 67 10.01 -5.68 -3.81
N VAL A 68 9.95 -5.31 -5.10
CA VAL A 68 8.74 -4.77 -5.72
C VAL A 68 7.56 -5.74 -5.62
N VAL A 69 7.81 -7.02 -5.91
CA VAL A 69 6.76 -8.06 -5.80
C VAL A 69 6.33 -8.25 -4.36
N HIS A 70 7.26 -8.35 -3.41
CA HIS A 70 6.93 -8.53 -2.01
C HIS A 70 6.15 -7.35 -1.42
N ASN A 71 6.52 -6.13 -1.77
CA ASN A 71 5.85 -4.93 -1.30
C ASN A 71 4.42 -4.83 -1.83
N ALA A 72 4.20 -5.15 -3.12
CA ALA A 72 2.86 -5.25 -3.68
C ALA A 72 1.99 -6.30 -2.96
N LEU A 73 2.52 -7.48 -2.67
CA LEU A 73 1.78 -8.53 -1.95
C LEU A 73 1.49 -8.14 -0.48
N LYS A 74 2.44 -7.47 0.17
CA LYS A 74 2.23 -6.90 1.52
C LYS A 74 1.15 -5.83 1.51
N PHE A 75 1.14 -4.96 0.50
CA PHE A 75 0.10 -3.94 0.32
C PHE A 75 -1.28 -4.55 0.22
N LEU A 76 -1.47 -5.58 -0.63
CA LEU A 76 -2.75 -6.29 -0.72
C LEU A 76 -3.17 -6.88 0.64
N SER A 77 -2.21 -7.42 1.41
CA SER A 77 -2.47 -7.90 2.76
C SER A 77 -2.82 -6.76 3.73
N GLY A 78 -2.20 -5.60 3.57
CA GLY A 78 -2.49 -4.38 4.30
C GLY A 78 -3.93 -3.89 4.07
N LEU A 79 -4.39 -3.88 2.81
CA LEU A 79 -5.77 -3.54 2.46
C LEU A 79 -6.78 -4.46 3.15
N ILE A 80 -6.52 -5.78 3.15
CA ILE A 80 -7.35 -6.76 3.86
C ILE A 80 -7.41 -6.41 5.35
N LEU A 81 -6.25 -6.19 5.97
CA LEU A 81 -6.17 -5.85 7.38
C LEU A 81 -6.91 -4.56 7.71
N GLU A 82 -6.79 -3.50 6.91
CA GLU A 82 -7.49 -2.23 7.14
C GLU A 82 -9.01 -2.35 7.14
N VAL A 83 -9.57 -3.25 6.33
CA VAL A 83 -11.01 -3.49 6.31
C VAL A 83 -11.44 -4.39 7.46
N GLU A 84 -10.68 -5.44 7.76
CA GLU A 84 -10.98 -6.36 8.86
C GLU A 84 -10.83 -5.69 10.23
N SER A 85 -9.77 -4.90 10.41
CA SER A 85 -9.41 -4.26 11.67
C SER A 85 -10.38 -3.15 12.09
N LYS A 86 -11.15 -2.56 11.16
CA LYS A 86 -12.25 -1.62 11.48
C LYS A 86 -13.26 -2.16 12.49
N ASN A 87 -13.40 -3.49 12.55
CA ASN A 87 -14.32 -4.17 13.46
C ASN A 87 -13.62 -4.74 14.71
N GLU A 88 -12.31 -4.56 14.85
CA GLU A 88 -11.52 -5.11 15.94
C GLU A 88 -10.94 -4.03 16.87
N PRO A 89 -10.83 -4.30 18.18
CA PRO A 89 -10.20 -3.39 19.14
C PRO A 89 -8.67 -3.28 19.00
N THR A 90 -8.08 -3.90 17.96
CA THR A 90 -6.62 -4.01 17.71
C THR A 90 -5.93 -2.68 17.42
N HIS A 91 -6.68 -1.61 17.10
CA HIS A 91 -6.15 -0.27 16.85
C HIS A 91 -5.66 0.50 18.10
N GLN A 92 -5.66 -0.12 19.29
CA GLN A 92 -5.23 0.53 20.53
C GLN A 92 -3.71 0.49 20.78
N VAL A 93 -2.94 -0.21 19.93
CA VAL A 93 -1.49 -0.36 20.09
C VAL A 93 -0.78 0.47 19.01
N GLU A 94 0.05 1.42 19.43
CA GLU A 94 0.78 2.33 18.55
C GLU A 94 1.69 1.59 17.55
N GLU A 95 2.38 0.56 18.02
CA GLU A 95 3.24 -0.26 17.19
C GLU A 95 2.46 -1.01 16.10
N TYR A 96 1.21 -1.41 16.38
CA TYR A 96 0.35 -2.03 15.38
C TYR A 96 -0.11 -1.02 14.32
N ALA A 97 -0.47 0.21 14.72
CA ALA A 97 -0.82 1.26 13.77
C ALA A 97 0.36 1.59 12.82
N LEU A 98 1.58 1.67 13.36
CA LEU A 98 2.79 1.87 12.55
C LEU A 98 3.06 0.67 11.63
N TYR A 99 2.89 -0.55 12.13
CA TYR A 99 3.05 -1.76 11.33
C TYR A 99 2.04 -1.83 10.17
N LEU A 100 0.75 -1.54 10.45
CA LEU A 100 -0.29 -1.51 9.44
C LEU A 100 0.01 -0.43 8.39
N ARG A 101 0.44 0.77 8.80
CA ARG A 101 0.85 1.83 7.87
C ARG A 101 2.01 1.43 6.96
N GLN A 102 2.97 0.67 7.48
CA GLN A 102 4.07 0.13 6.68
C GLN A 102 3.62 -0.95 5.69
N LEU A 103 2.52 -1.65 5.97
CA LEU A 103 1.94 -2.65 5.06
C LEU A 103 1.06 -2.02 3.99
N SER A 104 0.10 -1.17 4.37
CA SER A 104 -0.88 -0.58 3.45
C SER A 104 -0.37 0.67 2.72
N GLY A 105 0.78 1.21 3.11
CA GLY A 105 1.49 2.21 2.32
C GLY A 105 2.21 1.59 1.12
N PHE A 106 2.35 2.36 0.04
CA PHE A 106 3.23 2.01 -1.09
C PHE A 106 4.55 2.79 -1.08
N GLY A 107 4.95 3.30 0.11
CA GLY A 107 6.13 4.15 0.28
C GLY A 107 7.45 3.49 -0.11
N GLU A 108 7.59 2.18 0.08
CA GLU A 108 8.83 1.47 -0.26
C GLU A 108 9.01 1.29 -1.77
N ASP A 109 7.94 0.96 -2.51
CA ASP A 109 8.00 0.89 -3.98
C ASP A 109 8.21 2.27 -4.60
N ALA A 110 7.52 3.28 -4.06
CA ALA A 110 7.75 4.67 -4.45
C ALA A 110 9.22 5.06 -4.20
N ALA A 111 9.80 4.67 -3.07
CA ALA A 111 11.21 4.91 -2.76
C ALA A 111 12.15 4.21 -3.75
N ILE A 112 11.89 2.95 -4.11
CA ILE A 112 12.68 2.21 -5.09
C ILE A 112 12.66 2.92 -6.45
N PHE A 113 11.49 3.39 -6.89
CA PHE A 113 11.33 3.97 -8.22
C PHE A 113 11.89 5.38 -8.40
N VAL A 114 12.33 6.04 -7.33
CA VAL A 114 13.11 7.30 -7.43
C VAL A 114 14.50 7.05 -8.06
N PHE A 115 15.04 5.85 -7.89
CA PHE A 115 16.37 5.52 -8.39
C PHE A 115 16.33 5.04 -9.86
N PRO A 116 17.37 5.33 -10.67
CA PRO A 116 17.49 4.78 -12.00
C PRO A 116 17.46 3.24 -11.97
N ARG A 117 16.78 2.64 -12.95
CA ARG A 117 16.55 1.19 -13.01
C ARG A 117 17.86 0.39 -13.12
N GLU A 118 18.87 1.00 -13.73
CA GLU A 118 20.19 0.42 -13.96
C GLU A 118 21.10 0.53 -12.73
N LEU A 119 20.71 1.32 -11.72
CA LEU A 119 21.50 1.52 -10.51
C LEU A 119 21.43 0.25 -9.63
N PRO A 120 22.56 -0.41 -9.30
CA PRO A 120 22.53 -1.58 -8.44
C PRO A 120 21.99 -1.27 -7.03
N TYR A 121 21.12 -2.13 -6.50
CA TYR A 121 20.44 -1.92 -5.21
C TYR A 121 21.38 -1.57 -4.05
N LYS A 122 22.60 -2.11 -4.03
CA LYS A 122 23.61 -1.86 -2.99
C LYS A 122 23.95 -0.38 -2.80
N TRP A 123 23.68 0.46 -3.79
CA TRP A 123 23.94 1.90 -3.73
C TRP A 123 22.82 2.71 -3.09
N TYR A 124 21.60 2.17 -3.03
CA TYR A 124 20.44 2.91 -2.52
C TYR A 124 19.68 2.20 -1.40
N ILE A 125 19.90 0.90 -1.19
CA ILE A 125 19.09 0.10 -0.26
C ILE A 125 19.09 0.65 1.17
N GLN A 126 20.20 1.25 1.61
CA GLN A 126 20.29 1.87 2.95
C GLN A 126 19.42 3.14 3.08
N ALA A 127 19.06 3.78 1.96
CA ALA A 127 18.22 4.96 1.95
C ALA A 127 16.72 4.62 1.90
N LEU A 128 16.35 3.39 1.49
CA LEU A 128 14.94 3.01 1.31
C LEU A 128 14.09 3.21 2.58
N PRO A 129 14.51 2.78 3.79
CA PRO A 129 13.70 2.97 4.99
C PRO A 129 13.39 4.44 5.26
N SER A 130 14.39 5.32 5.14
CA SER A 130 14.21 6.76 5.39
C SER A 130 13.31 7.43 4.35
N ILE A 131 13.42 7.03 3.08
CA ILE A 131 12.57 7.58 2.01
C ILE A 131 11.13 7.07 2.17
N HIS A 132 10.97 5.79 2.52
CA HIS A 132 9.67 5.17 2.83
C HIS A 132 8.98 5.94 3.97
N ASP A 133 9.63 6.09 5.13
CA ASP A 133 9.06 6.82 6.27
C ASP A 133 8.70 8.27 5.89
N PHE A 134 9.57 8.94 5.15
CA PHE A 134 9.29 10.30 4.66
C PHE A 134 8.05 10.35 3.77
N ILE A 135 7.86 9.38 2.87
CA ILE A 135 6.70 9.31 1.98
C ILE A 135 5.42 9.04 2.79
N ASN A 136 5.42 8.04 3.67
CA ASN A 136 4.22 7.65 4.42
C ASN A 136 3.80 8.73 5.42
N PHE A 137 4.72 9.20 6.27
CA PHE A 137 4.38 10.24 7.24
C PHE A 137 4.13 11.59 6.57
N GLY A 138 4.85 11.89 5.49
CA GLY A 138 4.56 13.06 4.66
C GLY A 138 3.15 13.00 4.07
N ASN A 139 2.72 11.83 3.59
CA ASN A 139 1.36 11.63 3.13
C ASN A 139 0.35 11.87 4.26
N ASP A 140 0.52 11.25 5.44
CA ASP A 140 -0.40 11.42 6.58
C ASP A 140 -0.58 12.91 6.96
N VAL A 141 0.51 13.69 6.95
CA VAL A 141 0.44 15.14 7.23
C VAL A 141 -0.30 15.90 6.13
N LEU A 142 -0.01 15.59 4.87
CA LEU A 142 -0.57 16.29 3.72
C LEU A 142 -2.02 15.90 3.42
N SER A 143 -2.42 14.68 3.79
CA SER A 143 -3.75 14.14 3.59
C SER A 143 -4.68 14.38 4.78
N PHE A 144 -4.13 14.68 5.96
CA PHE A 144 -4.87 14.91 7.21
C PHE A 144 -6.20 15.65 7.02
N TYR A 145 -6.17 16.82 6.37
CA TYR A 145 -7.36 17.65 6.23
C TYR A 145 -8.47 16.99 5.40
N LYS A 146 -8.12 16.30 4.30
CA LYS A 146 -9.14 15.62 3.48
C LYS A 146 -9.72 14.40 4.20
N GLU A 147 -8.89 13.69 4.97
CA GLU A 147 -9.26 12.48 5.71
C GLU A 147 -10.16 12.81 6.90
N GLU A 148 -9.83 13.88 7.64
CA GLU A 148 -10.69 14.42 8.70
C GLU A 148 -12.06 14.85 8.14
N CYS A 149 -12.08 15.54 7.00
CA CYS A 149 -13.33 15.92 6.33
C CYS A 149 -14.16 14.71 5.86
N ALA A 150 -13.50 13.59 5.53
CA ALA A 150 -14.16 12.34 5.13
C ALA A 150 -14.60 11.49 6.34
N GLY A 151 -14.23 11.87 7.56
CA GLY A 151 -14.52 11.12 8.78
C GLY A 151 -13.65 9.88 8.96
N GLU A 152 -12.49 9.83 8.29
CA GLU A 152 -11.51 8.76 8.47
C GLU A 152 -10.84 8.88 9.85
N THR A 153 -10.62 7.76 10.53
CA THR A 153 -10.10 7.73 11.92
C THR A 153 -8.88 6.81 12.08
N HIS A 154 -8.29 6.37 10.97
CA HIS A 154 -7.26 5.33 10.94
C HIS A 154 -5.90 5.80 10.40
N THR A 155 -5.68 7.12 10.37
CA THR A 155 -4.37 7.71 10.06
C THR A 155 -3.52 7.75 11.34
N VAL A 156 -2.19 7.64 11.22
CA VAL A 156 -1.27 7.71 12.38
C VAL A 156 -1.46 8.99 13.20
N LEU A 157 -1.92 10.08 12.56
CA LEU A 157 -2.21 11.37 13.16
C LEU A 157 -3.63 11.51 13.73
N LEU A 158 -4.61 10.75 13.26
CA LEU A 158 -6.03 10.85 13.64
C LEU A 158 -6.36 9.90 14.80
N ARG A 159 -5.57 9.96 15.88
CA ARG A 159 -5.91 9.25 17.12
C ARG A 159 -7.16 9.88 17.75
N PRO A 160 -7.99 9.10 18.48
CA PRO A 160 -9.18 9.61 19.17
C PRO A 160 -8.93 10.81 20.10
N ASP A 161 -7.68 10.98 20.54
CA ASP A 161 -7.25 12.04 21.47
C ASP A 161 -7.00 13.39 20.78
N ILE A 162 -6.91 13.42 19.44
CA ILE A 162 -6.67 14.61 18.62
C ILE A 162 -7.94 14.91 17.82
N HIS A 163 -9.02 15.26 18.52
CA HIS A 163 -10.15 15.94 17.89
C HIS A 163 -9.90 17.45 17.92
N ILE A 164 -9.62 18.03 16.75
CA ILE A 164 -9.71 19.49 16.61
C ILE A 164 -11.20 19.82 16.65
N MET A 165 -11.63 20.42 17.77
CA MET A 165 -13.01 20.84 18.01
C MET A 165 -13.48 21.84 16.93
N HIS A 166 -13.98 21.35 15.80
CA HIS A 166 -14.79 22.14 14.87
C HIS A 166 -16.22 22.28 15.40
N ASN A 167 -16.35 22.92 16.57
CA ASN A 167 -17.63 23.42 17.07
C ASN A 167 -17.41 24.78 17.71
N ASN A 168 -17.36 25.82 16.87
CA ASN A 168 -17.84 27.15 17.22
C ASN A 168 -18.18 27.89 15.91
N PRO A 169 -19.45 27.94 15.50
CA PRO A 169 -19.88 28.96 14.55
C PRO A 169 -19.94 30.33 15.26
N PRO A 170 -19.76 31.45 14.53
CA PRO A 170 -20.04 32.79 15.05
C PRO A 170 -21.54 33.02 15.33
#